data_AF-A0A8D9LPL3-F1
#
_entry.id   AF-A0A8D9LPL3-F1
#
_cell.length_a   1.000
_cell.length_b   1.000
_cell.length_c   1.000
_cell.angle_alpha   90.00
_cell.angle_beta   90.00
_cell.angle_gamma   90.00
#
_symmetry.space_group_name_H-M   'P 1'
#
loop_
_entity.id
_entity.type
_entity.pdbx_description
1 polymer ?
#
loop_
_entity_poly.entity_id
_entity_poly.type
_entity_poly.pdbx_seq_one_letter_code
_entity_poly.pdbx_strand_id
1 'polypeptide(L)'
;MTNVTLQAIAGDNNLILSPPSFALVKAMADEENELQETELSYDQKKEIAKWFLLNAPAGEINYVAKDLKEVLSDEEVYNEAAMEAFPVYNKSHMICLEMPSRAGDVIISSYSEITENEYLDPRTAQVAIVDHVKQICTKVRPAYDEELPSSYIEEFRSALDAEIQRYVSESYPKGVSTVNCTKGKDADGPGMDFELVVIITARKLSPQNFCNGSWRSVWNIDFQDESQVLDIKGKVQVGAHYFEEGNVELDAKKEFQDSTIFQSADDCAIAIANIIRHHETEYLGALEVAYSKLPDNTFKDLRRKLPVTRTLFPWQNTLQFSLTREVEKELGLGNSRNGAFGLKIHLKSNVQQTSIYKRQKKNECINRASLQVISNVLTSVKDVRPKGTRDSSSFRSSDKQPFL
;
A
#
# COMPACT_ATOMS: atom_id res chain seq x y z
N MET A 1 19.46 3.67 -7.66
CA MET A 1 18.65 2.93 -6.67
C MET A 1 17.88 1.87 -7.44
N THR A 2 17.95 0.60 -7.03
CA THR A 2 17.15 -0.46 -7.67
C THR A 2 15.78 -0.46 -7.03
N ASN A 3 14.78 0.11 -7.72
CA ASN A 3 13.38 -0.02 -7.34
C ASN A 3 12.92 -1.44 -7.69
N VAL A 4 12.37 -2.16 -6.71
CA VAL A 4 11.71 -3.45 -6.93
C VAL A 4 10.28 -3.29 -6.44
N THR A 5 9.36 -3.04 -7.38
CA THR A 5 7.92 -3.05 -7.14
C THR A 5 7.41 -4.47 -7.34
N LEU A 6 6.82 -5.08 -6.32
CA LEU A 6 6.18 -6.40 -6.39
C LEU A 6 4.67 -6.22 -6.47
N GLN A 7 4.12 -6.23 -7.69
CA GLN A 7 2.68 -6.36 -7.90
C GLN A 7 2.27 -7.84 -7.91
N ALA A 8 1.34 -8.22 -7.05
CA ALA A 8 0.58 -9.46 -7.20
C ALA A 8 -0.62 -9.18 -8.12
N ILE A 9 -0.59 -9.71 -9.34
CA ILE A 9 -1.65 -9.52 -10.33
C ILE A 9 -2.75 -10.56 -10.08
N ALA A 10 -3.94 -10.09 -9.70
CA ALA A 10 -5.20 -10.79 -9.92
C ALA A 10 -6.09 -9.86 -10.78
N GLY A 11 -6.73 -10.44 -11.79
CA GLY A 11 -7.19 -9.75 -12.98
C GLY A 11 -8.34 -8.75 -12.83
N ASP A 12 -8.37 -7.93 -13.86
CA ASP A 12 -9.43 -7.10 -14.45
C ASP A 12 -9.78 -5.72 -13.87
N ASN A 13 -9.38 -4.74 -14.68
CA ASN A 13 -10.07 -3.51 -15.08
C ASN A 13 -10.60 -2.59 -13.97
N ASN A 14 -9.76 -1.66 -13.53
CA ASN A 14 -10.22 -0.29 -13.33
C ASN A 14 -9.10 0.75 -13.41
N LEU A 15 -9.51 1.94 -13.85
CA LEU A 15 -8.75 3.13 -14.24
C LEU A 15 -7.48 3.39 -13.41
N ILE A 16 -6.34 2.96 -13.96
CA ILE A 16 -5.05 3.55 -13.65
C ILE A 16 -5.04 4.88 -14.40
N LEU A 17 -4.93 6.01 -13.70
CA LEU A 17 -4.45 7.23 -14.33
C LEU A 17 -3.03 6.93 -14.81
N SER A 18 -2.93 6.59 -16.09
CA SER A 18 -1.69 6.36 -16.79
C SER A 18 -0.75 7.53 -16.49
N PRO A 19 0.56 7.30 -16.31
CA PRO A 19 1.51 8.41 -16.36
C PRO A 19 1.25 9.21 -17.65
N PRO A 20 1.42 10.55 -17.65
CA PRO A 20 1.34 11.33 -18.88
C PRO A 20 2.17 10.60 -19.94
N SER A 21 1.53 10.29 -21.08
CA SER A 21 1.98 9.27 -22.00
C SER A 21 3.48 9.41 -22.30
N PHE A 22 4.25 8.36 -22.04
CA PHE A 22 5.67 8.22 -22.40
C PHE A 22 5.93 8.22 -23.93
N ALA A 23 4.96 8.66 -24.73
CA ALA A 23 5.01 8.72 -26.18
C ALA A 23 5.89 9.85 -26.73
N LEU A 24 6.56 10.63 -25.87
CA LEU A 24 7.42 11.74 -26.27
C LEU A 24 8.92 11.53 -25.96
N VAL A 25 9.40 10.28 -25.90
CA VAL A 25 10.85 9.99 -25.76
C VAL A 25 11.39 9.17 -26.95
N LYS A 26 10.68 9.15 -28.08
CA LYS A 26 11.15 8.45 -29.30
C LYS A 26 11.09 9.33 -30.54
N ALA A 27 11.85 10.40 -30.52
CA ALA A 27 12.38 11.03 -31.73
C ALA A 27 13.70 11.68 -31.34
N MET A 28 14.80 11.03 -31.70
CA MET A 28 16.17 11.56 -31.84
C MET A 28 17.16 10.39 -31.88
N ALA A 29 16.98 9.54 -32.90
CA ALA A 29 18.11 8.91 -33.54
C ALA A 29 18.24 9.66 -34.87
N ASP A 30 19.21 10.57 -34.89
CA ASP A 30 19.73 11.37 -36.01
C ASP A 30 19.68 12.87 -35.72
N GLU A 31 20.85 13.48 -35.93
CA GLU A 31 21.22 14.89 -35.87
C GLU A 31 21.64 15.45 -34.49
N GLU A 32 22.95 15.74 -34.42
CA GLU A 32 23.59 16.61 -33.44
C GLU A 32 22.90 17.98 -33.46
N ASN A 33 21.93 18.17 -32.59
CA ASN A 33 21.34 19.48 -32.32
C ASN A 33 21.38 19.69 -30.81
N GLU A 34 21.92 20.83 -30.39
CA GLU A 34 22.02 21.23 -28.98
C GLU A 34 20.67 20.98 -28.30
N LEU A 35 20.66 20.12 -27.28
CA LEU A 35 19.48 19.87 -26.44
C LEU A 35 19.16 21.17 -25.70
N GLN A 36 18.34 22.03 -26.32
CA GLN A 36 17.58 23.02 -25.57
C GLN A 36 16.72 22.22 -24.59
N GLU A 37 17.07 22.27 -23.30
CA GLU A 37 16.20 21.77 -22.23
C GLU A 37 14.86 22.49 -22.38
N THR A 38 13.86 21.80 -22.92
CA THR A 38 12.52 22.31 -23.01
C THR A 38 11.98 22.42 -21.58
N GLU A 39 11.94 23.66 -21.06
CA GLU A 39 11.34 23.92 -19.75
C GLU A 39 9.88 23.43 -19.75
N LEU A 40 9.53 22.67 -18.70
CA LEU A 40 8.16 22.18 -18.51
C LEU A 40 7.19 23.35 -18.36
N SER A 41 6.00 23.24 -18.96
CA SER A 41 4.94 24.23 -18.79
C SER A 41 4.41 24.26 -17.35
N TYR A 42 3.73 25.35 -16.98
CA TYR A 42 3.08 25.50 -15.68
C TYR A 42 2.16 24.30 -15.35
N ASP A 43 1.27 23.96 -16.27
CA ASP A 43 0.31 22.85 -16.09
C ASP A 43 1.02 21.49 -15.97
N GLN A 44 2.10 21.27 -16.73
CA GLN A 44 2.88 20.04 -16.64
C GLN A 44 3.58 19.92 -15.28
N LYS A 45 4.19 21.01 -14.79
CA LYS A 45 4.81 21.05 -13.46
C LYS A 45 3.77 20.77 -12.37
N LYS A 46 2.58 21.37 -12.46
CA LYS A 46 1.48 21.16 -11.52
C LYS A 46 1.01 19.70 -11.50
N GLU A 47 0.77 19.10 -12.66
CA GLU A 47 0.32 17.71 -12.73
C GLU A 47 1.38 16.71 -12.23
N ILE A 48 2.66 16.97 -12.51
CA ILE A 48 3.77 16.16 -11.95
C ILE A 48 3.83 16.31 -10.42
N ALA A 49 3.70 17.54 -9.91
CA ALA A 49 3.69 17.81 -8.48
C ALA A 49 2.53 17.10 -7.77
N LYS A 50 1.31 17.18 -8.32
CA LYS A 50 0.14 16.44 -7.83
C LYS A 50 0.39 14.94 -7.84
N TRP A 51 0.95 14.41 -8.93
CA TRP A 51 1.25 12.99 -9.04
C TRP A 51 2.21 12.51 -7.94
N PHE A 52 3.27 13.26 -7.61
CA PHE A 52 4.17 12.91 -6.51
C PHE A 52 3.45 12.88 -5.15
N LEU A 53 2.61 13.88 -4.87
CA LEU A 53 1.86 13.95 -3.61
C LEU A 53 0.85 12.80 -3.47
N LEU A 54 0.14 12.46 -4.55
CA LEU A 54 -0.86 11.38 -4.55
C LEU A 54 -0.25 9.99 -4.39
N ASN A 55 0.98 9.79 -4.85
CA ASN A 55 1.71 8.52 -4.76
C ASN A 55 2.65 8.46 -3.54
N ALA A 56 2.55 9.40 -2.61
CA ALA A 56 3.32 9.32 -1.37
C ALA A 56 2.94 8.06 -0.56
N PRO A 57 3.90 7.33 0.02
CA PRO A 57 3.58 6.21 0.90
C PRO A 57 2.75 6.64 2.12
N ALA A 58 2.01 5.70 2.71
CA ALA A 58 1.13 5.98 3.84
C ALA A 58 1.88 6.59 5.03
N GLY A 59 1.52 7.83 5.39
CA GLY A 59 2.14 8.57 6.50
C GLY A 59 3.40 9.36 6.12
N GLU A 60 3.73 9.45 4.82
CA GLU A 60 4.96 10.09 4.35
C GLU A 60 4.73 11.34 3.48
N ILE A 61 3.47 11.69 3.19
CA ILE A 61 3.13 12.83 2.33
C ILE A 61 3.81 14.14 2.78
N ASN A 62 3.95 14.40 4.08
CA ASN A 62 4.59 15.63 4.57
C ASN A 62 6.09 15.68 4.23
N TYR A 63 6.78 14.53 4.20
CA TYR A 63 8.18 14.47 3.75
C TYR A 63 8.28 14.68 2.25
N VAL A 64 7.42 13.99 1.47
CA VAL A 64 7.35 14.15 0.02
C VAL A 64 7.02 15.60 -0.37
N ALA A 65 6.08 16.23 0.33
CA ALA A 65 5.68 17.60 0.09
C ALA A 65 6.80 18.60 0.39
N LYS A 66 7.61 18.34 1.42
CA LYS A 66 8.79 19.15 1.72
C LYS A 66 9.84 19.04 0.62
N ASP A 67 10.20 17.82 0.23
CA ASP A 67 11.20 17.57 -0.81
C ASP A 67 10.74 18.11 -2.16
N LEU A 68 9.45 17.95 -2.49
CA LEU A 68 8.86 18.48 -3.71
C LEU A 68 8.90 20.01 -3.76
N LYS A 69 8.66 20.68 -2.63
CA LYS A 69 8.78 22.15 -2.55
C LYS A 69 10.19 22.62 -2.88
N GLU A 70 11.21 21.91 -2.40
CA GLU A 70 12.62 22.22 -2.68
C GLU A 70 12.98 21.95 -4.15
N VAL A 71 12.53 20.81 -4.70
CA VAL A 71 12.82 20.41 -6.10
C VAL A 71 12.13 21.31 -7.12
N LEU A 72 10.86 21.65 -6.88
CA LEU A 72 10.06 22.42 -7.83
C LEU A 72 10.50 23.89 -7.89
N SER A 73 10.92 24.48 -6.76
CA SER A 73 11.37 25.88 -6.65
C SER A 73 10.36 26.91 -7.19
N ASP A 74 9.07 26.55 -7.21
CA ASP A 74 7.95 27.39 -7.63
C ASP A 74 6.82 27.23 -6.59
N GLU A 75 6.62 28.28 -5.77
CA GLU A 75 5.66 28.22 -4.66
C GLU A 75 4.21 28.26 -5.14
N GLU A 76 3.91 28.93 -6.25
CA GLU A 76 2.55 29.07 -6.77
C GLU A 76 2.05 27.71 -7.28
N VAL A 77 2.84 27.08 -8.16
CA VAL A 77 2.55 25.73 -8.68
C VAL A 77 2.45 24.72 -7.53
N TYR A 78 3.36 24.78 -6.55
CA TYR A 78 3.34 23.89 -5.40
C TYR A 78 2.06 24.04 -4.58
N ASN A 79 1.67 25.27 -4.24
CA ASN A 79 0.52 25.52 -3.39
C ASN A 79 -0.78 25.04 -4.04
N GLU A 80 -0.96 25.30 -5.35
CA GLU A 80 -2.12 24.77 -6.07
C GLU A 80 -2.12 23.24 -6.13
N ALA A 81 -0.97 22.63 -6.45
CA ALA A 81 -0.84 21.19 -6.49
C ALA A 81 -1.14 20.54 -5.12
N ALA A 82 -0.66 21.14 -4.04
CA ALA A 82 -0.91 20.67 -2.68
C ALA A 82 -2.39 20.81 -2.28
N MET A 83 -3.03 21.94 -2.58
CA MET A 83 -4.45 22.15 -2.30
C MET A 83 -5.34 21.12 -3.00
N GLU A 84 -4.98 20.71 -4.22
CA GLU A 84 -5.73 19.69 -4.96
C GLU A 84 -5.38 18.25 -4.53
N ALA A 85 -4.12 17.96 -4.22
CA ALA A 85 -3.67 16.59 -3.96
C ALA A 85 -3.94 16.12 -2.52
N PHE A 86 -3.78 16.98 -1.51
CA PHE A 86 -3.95 16.58 -0.10
C PHE A 86 -5.36 16.07 0.22
N PRO A 87 -6.46 16.69 -0.25
CA PRO A 87 -7.80 16.14 -0.03
C PRO A 87 -7.98 14.73 -0.59
N VAL A 88 -7.52 14.51 -1.83
CA VAL A 88 -7.59 13.20 -2.50
C VAL A 88 -6.70 12.17 -1.79
N TYR A 89 -5.49 12.56 -1.38
CA TYR A 89 -4.59 11.71 -0.62
C TYR A 89 -5.19 11.32 0.74
N ASN A 90 -5.69 12.29 1.51
CA ASN A 90 -6.25 12.07 2.84
C ASN A 90 -7.45 11.12 2.80
N LYS A 91 -8.36 11.31 1.82
CA LYS A 91 -9.53 10.45 1.62
C LYS A 91 -9.14 9.04 1.18
N SER A 92 -8.24 8.90 0.21
CA SER A 92 -7.78 7.59 -0.28
C SER A 92 -7.03 6.80 0.81
N HIS A 93 -6.22 7.47 1.62
CA HIS A 93 -5.47 6.88 2.73
C HIS A 93 -6.29 6.72 4.01
N MET A 94 -7.55 7.18 4.02
CA MET A 94 -8.46 7.12 5.16
C MET A 94 -7.76 7.53 6.45
N ILE A 95 -7.20 8.74 6.43
CA ILE A 95 -6.44 9.23 7.57
C ILE A 95 -7.37 9.47 8.76
N CYS A 96 -6.92 9.08 9.95
CA CYS A 96 -7.57 9.44 11.21
C CYS A 96 -6.98 10.74 11.73
N LEU A 97 -7.84 11.69 12.08
CA LEU A 97 -7.47 12.96 12.71
C LEU A 97 -8.15 13.07 14.07
N GLU A 98 -7.38 13.47 15.09
CA GLU A 98 -7.93 13.70 16.43
C GLU A 98 -8.77 14.98 16.43
N MET A 99 -9.99 14.88 16.95
CA MET A 99 -10.87 16.02 17.13
C MET A 99 -10.45 16.85 18.36
N PRO A 100 -10.50 18.19 18.28
CA PRO A 100 -10.27 19.08 19.41
C PRO A 100 -11.00 18.66 20.68
N SER A 101 -10.42 18.99 21.84
CA SER A 101 -10.99 18.67 23.16
C SER A 101 -11.11 17.17 23.46
N ARG A 102 -10.35 16.31 22.75
CA ARG A 102 -10.40 14.84 22.89
C ARG A 102 -11.79 14.28 22.63
N ALA A 103 -12.53 14.87 21.70
CA ALA A 103 -13.89 14.45 21.36
C ALA A 103 -13.94 13.11 20.62
N GLY A 104 -12.79 12.60 20.17
CA GLY A 104 -12.65 11.34 19.43
C GLY A 104 -11.72 11.52 18.23
N ASP A 105 -11.71 10.52 17.36
CA ASP A 105 -10.99 10.58 16.09
C ASP A 105 -12.01 10.53 14.95
N VAL A 106 -11.78 11.33 13.90
CA VAL A 106 -12.57 11.28 12.66
C VAL A 106 -11.77 10.60 11.56
N ILE A 107 -12.42 9.73 10.79
CA ILE A 107 -11.84 9.13 9.58
C ILE A 107 -12.21 9.98 8.37
N ILE A 108 -11.19 10.45 7.65
CA ILE A 108 -11.34 11.26 6.45
C ILE A 108 -11.60 10.32 5.26
N SER A 109 -12.83 10.31 4.75
CA SER A 109 -13.22 9.44 3.65
C SER A 109 -14.32 10.09 2.81
N SER A 110 -14.50 9.64 1.57
CA SER A 110 -15.62 10.07 0.73
C SER A 110 -16.99 9.63 1.27
N TYR A 111 -17.04 8.64 2.16
CA TYR A 111 -18.28 8.13 2.75
C TYR A 111 -18.76 8.94 3.95
N SER A 112 -17.88 9.73 4.55
CA SER A 112 -18.16 10.63 5.68
C SER A 112 -18.15 12.11 5.27
N GLU A 113 -17.87 12.41 4.00
CA GLU A 113 -17.75 13.78 3.47
C GLU A 113 -19.14 14.43 3.34
N ILE A 114 -19.34 15.55 4.05
CA ILE A 114 -20.54 16.41 3.91
C ILE A 114 -20.25 17.52 2.91
N THR A 115 -19.12 18.22 3.12
CA THR A 115 -18.55 19.21 2.20
C THR A 115 -17.06 18.96 2.07
N GLU A 116 -16.37 19.68 1.18
CA GLU A 116 -14.95 19.48 0.87
C GLU A 116 -14.02 19.38 2.10
N ASN A 117 -14.35 20.09 3.18
CA ASN A 117 -13.55 20.13 4.41
C ASN A 117 -14.30 19.62 5.65
N GLU A 118 -15.52 19.11 5.50
CA GLU A 118 -16.37 18.68 6.62
C GLU A 118 -16.65 17.17 6.58
N TYR A 119 -16.34 16.50 7.68
CA TYR A 119 -16.44 15.05 7.79
C TYR A 119 -17.27 14.65 9.01
N LEU A 120 -18.32 13.87 8.78
CA LEU A 120 -19.20 13.34 9.81
C LEU A 120 -18.53 12.19 10.57
N ASP A 121 -18.60 12.23 11.90
CA ASP A 121 -18.49 11.06 12.76
C ASP A 121 -19.87 10.68 13.30
N PRO A 122 -20.53 9.67 12.71
CA PRO A 122 -21.88 9.27 13.11
C PRO A 122 -21.96 8.81 14.57
N ARG A 123 -20.87 8.28 15.13
CA ARG A 123 -20.84 7.76 16.51
C ARG A 123 -21.01 8.86 17.55
N THR A 124 -20.33 9.99 17.35
CA THR A 124 -20.39 11.13 18.27
C THR A 124 -21.41 12.18 17.84
N ALA A 125 -22.05 12.00 16.68
CA ALA A 125 -22.91 12.98 16.03
C ALA A 125 -22.21 14.35 15.87
N GLN A 126 -20.94 14.30 15.47
CA GLN A 126 -20.10 15.49 15.28
C GLN A 126 -19.60 15.58 13.85
N VAL A 127 -19.39 16.80 13.39
CA VAL A 127 -18.77 17.09 12.10
C VAL A 127 -17.45 17.81 12.34
N ALA A 128 -16.38 17.19 11.88
CA ALA A 128 -15.02 17.69 11.94
C ALA A 128 -14.72 18.58 10.74
N ILE A 129 -14.16 19.76 11.00
CA ILE A 129 -13.70 20.71 9.98
C ILE A 129 -12.19 20.61 9.85
N VAL A 130 -11.72 20.18 8.68
CA VAL A 130 -10.34 19.73 8.47
C VAL A 130 -9.55 20.70 7.61
N ASP A 131 -8.30 20.96 8.00
CA ASP A 131 -7.29 21.55 7.10
C ASP A 131 -6.53 20.39 6.46
N HIS A 132 -6.80 20.13 5.18
CA HIS A 132 -6.24 18.99 4.47
C HIS A 132 -4.72 19.04 4.35
N VAL A 133 -4.15 20.23 4.09
CA VAL A 133 -2.70 20.41 3.89
C VAL A 133 -1.97 20.24 5.21
N LYS A 134 -2.49 20.81 6.30
CA LYS A 134 -1.89 20.63 7.64
C LYS A 134 -2.21 19.26 8.26
N GLN A 135 -3.17 18.51 7.71
CA GLN A 135 -3.69 17.25 8.25
C GLN A 135 -4.10 17.40 9.72
N ILE A 136 -4.91 18.42 10.04
CA ILE A 136 -5.44 18.66 11.39
C ILE A 136 -6.94 18.91 11.35
N CYS A 137 -7.65 18.44 12.38
CA CYS A 137 -9.01 18.88 12.65
C CYS A 137 -8.93 20.23 13.37
N THR A 138 -9.44 21.28 12.72
CA THR A 138 -9.35 22.65 13.24
C THR A 138 -10.49 22.97 14.20
N LYS A 139 -11.69 22.48 13.90
CA LYS A 139 -12.93 22.76 14.63
C LYS A 139 -13.88 21.58 14.53
N VAL A 140 -14.83 21.54 15.45
CA VAL A 140 -15.91 20.55 15.48
C VAL A 140 -17.22 21.29 15.66
N ARG A 141 -18.26 20.86 14.95
CA ARG A 141 -19.65 21.27 15.17
C ARG A 141 -20.53 20.04 15.42
N PRO A 142 -21.65 20.17 16.13
CA PRO A 142 -22.68 19.12 16.11
C PRO A 142 -23.17 18.87 14.68
N ALA A 143 -23.52 17.62 14.38
CA ALA A 143 -24.24 17.28 13.16
C ALA A 143 -25.65 17.87 13.18
N TYR A 144 -26.16 18.27 12.02
CA TYR A 144 -27.56 18.63 11.86
C TYR A 144 -28.42 17.38 11.72
N ASP A 145 -29.72 17.49 12.03
CA ASP A 145 -30.64 16.35 11.98
C ASP A 145 -30.71 15.75 10.57
N GLU A 146 -30.59 16.57 9.51
CA GLU A 146 -30.60 16.11 8.12
C GLU A 146 -29.30 15.40 7.69
N GLU A 147 -28.22 15.55 8.45
CA GLU A 147 -26.93 14.88 8.22
C GLU A 147 -26.90 13.48 8.87
N LEU A 148 -27.81 13.20 9.79
CA LEU A 148 -27.90 11.94 10.53
C LEU A 148 -28.92 10.99 9.90
N PRO A 149 -28.76 9.66 10.08
CA PRO A 149 -29.75 8.69 9.67
C PRO A 149 -31.02 8.79 10.54
N SER A 150 -32.14 8.28 10.01
CA SER A 150 -33.38 8.11 10.76
C SER A 150 -33.16 7.23 12.00
N SER A 151 -34.10 7.28 12.95
CA SER A 151 -34.03 6.44 14.15
C SER A 151 -34.05 4.93 13.82
N TYR A 152 -34.69 4.53 12.72
CA TYR A 152 -34.72 3.13 12.29
C TYR A 152 -33.35 2.68 11.80
N ILE A 153 -32.70 3.47 10.94
CA ILE A 153 -31.37 3.15 10.42
C ILE A 153 -30.28 3.28 11.50
N GLU A 154 -30.43 4.21 12.45
CA GLU A 154 -29.50 4.37 13.56
C GLU A 154 -29.47 3.13 14.48
N GLU A 155 -30.57 2.38 14.61
CA GLU A 155 -30.59 1.11 15.34
C GLU A 155 -29.61 0.09 14.72
N PHE A 156 -29.68 -0.11 13.39
CA PHE A 156 -28.76 -0.98 12.66
C PHE A 156 -27.32 -0.45 12.68
N ARG A 157 -27.13 0.84 12.45
CA ARG A 157 -25.81 1.47 12.41
C ARG A 157 -25.11 1.38 13.77
N SER A 158 -25.82 1.65 14.86
CA SER A 158 -25.26 1.61 16.22
C SER A 158 -24.94 0.20 16.69
N ALA A 159 -25.81 -0.78 16.44
CA ALA A 159 -25.55 -2.19 16.72
C ALA A 159 -24.31 -2.69 15.96
N LEU A 160 -24.23 -2.38 14.66
CA LEU A 160 -23.09 -2.75 13.83
C LEU A 160 -21.80 -2.06 14.31
N ASP A 161 -21.85 -0.77 14.62
CA ASP A 161 -20.69 -0.02 15.11
C ASP A 161 -20.14 -0.59 16.42
N ALA A 162 -21.00 -1.03 17.35
CA ALA A 162 -20.57 -1.67 18.59
C ALA A 162 -19.80 -2.98 18.35
N GLU A 163 -20.31 -3.86 17.48
CA GLU A 163 -19.63 -5.12 17.14
C GLU A 163 -18.32 -4.91 16.37
N ILE A 164 -18.29 -3.94 15.44
CA ILE A 164 -17.06 -3.57 14.73
C ILE A 164 -16.03 -2.96 15.68
N GLN A 165 -16.42 -2.07 16.59
CA GLN A 165 -15.49 -1.53 17.59
C GLN A 165 -14.88 -2.65 18.45
N ARG A 166 -15.70 -3.62 18.87
CA ARG A 166 -15.22 -4.79 19.61
C ARG A 166 -14.19 -5.57 18.79
N TYR A 167 -14.50 -5.91 17.54
CA TYR A 167 -13.57 -6.56 16.63
C TYR A 167 -12.27 -5.76 16.45
N VAL A 168 -12.38 -4.45 16.22
CA VAL A 168 -11.23 -3.60 15.96
C VAL A 168 -10.31 -3.51 17.17
N SER A 169 -10.87 -3.40 18.38
CA SER A 169 -10.11 -3.41 19.64
C SER A 169 -9.40 -4.73 19.95
N GLU A 170 -9.89 -5.84 19.38
CA GLU A 170 -9.31 -7.17 19.51
C GLU A 170 -8.17 -7.36 18.50
N SER A 171 -8.37 -6.91 17.26
CA SER A 171 -7.47 -7.24 16.14
C SER A 171 -6.52 -6.13 15.72
N TYR A 172 -6.73 -4.86 16.10
CA TYR A 172 -5.92 -3.75 15.64
C TYR A 172 -5.46 -2.88 16.82
N PRO A 173 -4.18 -2.96 17.24
CA PRO A 173 -3.69 -2.23 18.42
C PRO A 173 -3.89 -0.71 18.37
N LYS A 174 -3.92 -0.14 17.16
CA LYS A 174 -4.20 1.28 16.87
C LYS A 174 -5.23 1.43 15.74
N GLY A 175 -6.20 0.53 15.70
CA GLY A 175 -7.28 0.59 14.72
C GLY A 175 -8.34 1.60 15.12
N VAL A 176 -8.91 2.26 14.12
CA VAL A 176 -10.09 3.12 14.23
C VAL A 176 -11.11 2.64 13.22
N SER A 177 -12.39 2.68 13.60
CA SER A 177 -13.49 2.36 12.69
C SER A 177 -14.59 3.42 12.73
N THR A 178 -15.36 3.47 11.65
CA THR A 178 -16.61 4.22 11.56
C THR A 178 -17.62 3.44 10.72
N VAL A 179 -18.91 3.64 10.98
CA VAL A 179 -20.02 3.07 10.22
C VAL A 179 -20.90 4.22 9.74
N ASN A 180 -20.90 4.47 8.43
CA ASN A 180 -21.66 5.54 7.79
C ASN A 180 -22.88 4.97 7.08
N CYS A 181 -23.93 5.78 6.93
CA CYS A 181 -25.05 5.48 6.05
C CYS A 181 -24.89 6.28 4.75
N THR A 182 -24.88 5.60 3.60
CA THR A 182 -24.62 6.22 2.28
C THR A 182 -25.86 6.30 1.40
N LYS A 183 -26.83 5.41 1.62
CA LYS A 183 -28.11 5.39 0.89
C LYS A 183 -29.24 5.04 1.86
N GLY A 184 -30.43 5.59 1.59
CA GLY A 184 -31.63 5.26 2.37
C GLY A 184 -31.64 5.84 3.79
N LYS A 185 -30.90 6.92 4.05
CA LYS A 185 -30.79 7.54 5.39
C LYS A 185 -32.14 7.96 5.99
N ASP A 186 -33.11 8.31 5.14
CA ASP A 186 -34.44 8.78 5.53
C ASP A 186 -35.47 7.63 5.65
N ALA A 187 -35.03 6.37 5.59
CA ALA A 187 -35.92 5.22 5.72
C ALA A 187 -36.44 5.10 7.16
N ASP A 188 -37.73 5.32 7.35
CA ASP A 188 -38.37 5.35 8.69
C ASP A 188 -38.99 4.01 9.12
N GLY A 189 -38.71 2.93 8.41
CA GLY A 189 -39.16 1.59 8.76
C GLY A 189 -38.89 0.54 7.68
N PRO A 190 -39.43 -0.68 7.87
CA PRO A 190 -39.33 -1.77 6.89
C PRO A 190 -39.96 -1.38 5.54
N GLY A 191 -39.47 -1.98 4.46
CA GLY A 191 -39.94 -1.75 3.09
C GLY A 191 -39.07 -0.79 2.26
N MET A 192 -37.95 -0.30 2.81
CA MET A 192 -36.99 0.53 2.08
C MET A 192 -35.58 0.00 2.23
N ASP A 193 -34.88 -0.10 1.11
CA ASP A 193 -33.49 -0.51 1.09
C ASP A 193 -32.58 0.63 1.57
N PHE A 194 -31.52 0.27 2.27
CA PHE A 194 -30.50 1.22 2.73
C PHE A 194 -29.11 0.60 2.66
N GLU A 195 -28.07 1.44 2.69
CA GLU A 195 -26.68 1.01 2.63
C GLU A 195 -25.91 1.56 3.82
N LEU A 196 -25.21 0.67 4.52
CA LEU A 196 -24.21 1.01 5.53
C LEU A 196 -22.82 0.71 5.00
N VAL A 197 -21.86 1.59 5.29
CA VAL A 197 -20.45 1.43 4.94
C VAL A 197 -19.62 1.41 6.21
N VAL A 198 -18.98 0.27 6.45
CA VAL A 198 -18.00 0.09 7.54
C VAL A 198 -16.62 0.41 6.99
N ILE A 199 -15.91 1.30 7.67
CA ILE A 199 -14.52 1.63 7.39
C ILE A 199 -13.68 1.21 8.59
N ILE A 200 -12.62 0.44 8.36
CA ILE A 200 -11.61 0.12 9.36
C ILE A 200 -10.26 0.58 8.81
N THR A 201 -9.53 1.36 9.61
CA THR A 201 -8.20 1.85 9.26
C THR A 201 -7.27 1.65 10.44
N ALA A 202 -6.08 1.14 10.18
CA ALA A 202 -5.05 0.95 11.18
C ALA A 202 -3.70 1.29 10.57
N ARG A 203 -2.89 2.02 11.31
CA ARG A 203 -1.55 2.42 10.85
C ARG A 203 -0.51 2.19 11.93
N LYS A 204 0.67 1.79 11.49
CA LYS A 204 1.89 1.80 12.30
C LYS A 204 2.95 2.57 11.55
N LEU A 205 3.17 3.80 12.00
CA LEU A 205 4.21 4.66 11.46
C LEU A 205 5.43 4.59 12.38
N SER A 206 6.59 4.25 11.83
CA SER A 206 7.83 4.10 12.57
C SER A 206 9.02 4.60 11.75
N PRO A 207 9.04 5.89 11.35
CA PRO A 207 10.09 6.46 10.50
C PRO A 207 11.50 6.31 11.09
N GLN A 208 11.64 6.32 12.41
CA GLN A 208 12.90 6.05 13.12
C GLN A 208 13.46 4.64 12.90
N ASN A 209 12.60 3.68 12.54
CA ASN A 209 12.98 2.32 12.16
C ASN A 209 12.83 2.11 10.64
N PHE A 210 12.72 3.19 9.87
CA PHE A 210 12.61 3.18 8.42
C PHE A 210 11.47 2.30 7.88
N CYS A 211 10.36 2.19 8.62
CA CYS A 211 9.24 1.35 8.21
C CYS A 211 7.88 1.95 8.57
N ASN A 212 6.95 1.86 7.62
CA ASN A 212 5.56 2.27 7.78
C ASN A 212 4.63 1.16 7.29
N GLY A 213 3.49 1.03 7.95
CA GLY A 213 2.46 0.05 7.63
C GLY A 213 1.06 0.64 7.71
N SER A 214 0.20 0.20 6.81
CA SER A 214 -1.21 0.59 6.76
C SER A 214 -2.09 -0.61 6.42
N TRP A 215 -3.23 -0.67 7.09
CA TRP A 215 -4.35 -1.54 6.78
C TRP A 215 -5.57 -0.68 6.63
N ARG A 216 -6.30 -0.88 5.54
CA ARG A 216 -7.53 -0.17 5.22
C ARG A 216 -8.53 -1.19 4.72
N SER A 217 -9.73 -1.20 5.28
CA SER A 217 -10.83 -1.96 4.73
C SER A 217 -12.10 -1.14 4.69
N VAL A 218 -12.85 -1.33 3.62
CA VAL A 218 -14.15 -0.72 3.36
C VAL A 218 -15.10 -1.85 3.05
N TRP A 219 -16.21 -1.91 3.77
CA TRP A 219 -17.25 -2.90 3.58
C TRP A 219 -18.57 -2.19 3.34
N ASN A 220 -19.12 -2.35 2.14
CA ASN A 220 -20.43 -1.86 1.75
C ASN A 220 -21.45 -2.97 2.02
N ILE A 221 -22.46 -2.67 2.83
CA ILE A 221 -23.54 -3.59 3.19
C ILE A 221 -24.84 -3.01 2.67
N ASP A 222 -25.37 -3.64 1.61
CA ASP A 222 -26.67 -3.30 1.02
C ASP A 222 -27.75 -4.12 1.74
N PHE A 223 -28.63 -3.46 2.49
CA PHE A 223 -29.78 -4.07 3.16
C PHE A 223 -30.98 -4.06 2.22
N GLN A 224 -31.37 -5.23 1.72
CA GLN A 224 -32.49 -5.38 0.79
C GLN A 224 -33.70 -5.96 1.51
N ASP A 225 -34.70 -5.13 1.79
CA ASP A 225 -35.86 -5.54 2.59
C ASP A 225 -36.79 -6.48 1.81
N GLU A 226 -37.02 -6.23 0.52
CA GLU A 226 -37.93 -7.09 -0.28
C GLU A 226 -37.42 -8.53 -0.43
N SER A 227 -36.11 -8.70 -0.63
CA SER A 227 -35.47 -10.01 -0.78
C SER A 227 -35.08 -10.64 0.56
N GLN A 228 -35.09 -9.86 1.65
CA GLN A 228 -34.59 -10.25 2.98
C GLN A 228 -33.13 -10.71 2.94
N VAL A 229 -32.31 -10.06 2.11
CA VAL A 229 -30.88 -10.36 1.91
C VAL A 229 -30.02 -9.16 2.26
N LEU A 230 -28.88 -9.41 2.89
CA LEU A 230 -27.78 -8.46 3.06
C LEU A 230 -26.68 -8.82 2.08
N ASP A 231 -26.42 -7.96 1.11
CA ASP A 231 -25.28 -8.11 0.21
C ASP A 231 -24.07 -7.35 0.75
N ILE A 232 -22.96 -8.07 0.95
CA ILE A 232 -21.75 -7.53 1.59
C ILE A 232 -20.62 -7.52 0.56
N LYS A 233 -20.09 -6.33 0.27
CA LYS A 233 -18.95 -6.12 -0.65
C LYS A 233 -17.80 -5.51 0.13
N GLY A 234 -16.70 -6.24 0.23
CA GLY A 234 -15.51 -5.83 0.96
C GLY A 234 -14.37 -5.44 0.04
N LYS A 235 -13.60 -4.43 0.42
CA LYS A 235 -12.33 -4.08 -0.20
C LYS A 235 -11.29 -3.87 0.88
N VAL A 236 -10.25 -4.69 0.86
CA VAL A 236 -9.12 -4.60 1.79
C VAL A 236 -7.88 -4.16 1.01
N GLN A 237 -7.23 -3.10 1.49
CA GLN A 237 -5.96 -2.61 0.99
C GLN A 237 -4.92 -2.61 2.12
N VAL A 238 -3.77 -3.17 1.81
CA VAL A 238 -2.68 -3.39 2.75
C VAL A 238 -1.40 -2.80 2.16
N GLY A 239 -0.81 -1.86 2.88
CA GLY A 239 0.38 -1.14 2.46
C GLY A 239 1.52 -1.33 3.46
N ALA A 240 2.75 -1.53 2.99
CA ALA A 240 3.94 -1.44 3.82
C ALA A 240 5.10 -0.84 3.02
N HIS A 241 5.87 0.04 3.66
CA HIS A 241 7.03 0.70 3.06
C HIS A 241 8.22 0.57 4.00
N TYR A 242 9.34 0.06 3.48
CA TYR A 242 10.60 -0.07 4.20
C TYR A 242 11.72 0.59 3.40
N PHE A 243 12.44 1.50 4.05
CA PHE A 243 13.37 2.42 3.37
C PHE A 243 14.76 2.52 4.03
N GLU A 244 15.19 1.49 4.76
CA GLU A 244 16.57 1.42 5.28
C GLU A 244 17.51 0.89 4.20
N GLU A 245 18.46 1.73 3.76
CA GLU A 245 19.46 1.37 2.73
C GLU A 245 18.88 0.84 1.39
N GLY A 246 17.60 1.08 1.13
CA GLY A 246 16.85 0.65 -0.05
C GLY A 246 15.45 1.26 -0.05
N ASN A 247 14.62 0.90 -1.02
CA ASN A 247 13.20 1.23 -1.04
C ASN A 247 12.43 -0.03 -1.45
N VAL A 248 11.64 -0.57 -0.53
CA VAL A 248 10.79 -1.74 -0.75
C VAL A 248 9.38 -1.42 -0.30
N GLU A 249 8.43 -1.59 -1.21
CA GLU A 249 7.02 -1.33 -0.98
C GLU A 249 6.17 -2.56 -1.27
N LEU A 250 5.16 -2.76 -0.44
CA LEU A 250 4.04 -3.65 -0.64
C LEU A 250 2.77 -2.81 -0.81
N ASP A 251 2.08 -2.97 -1.93
CA ASP A 251 0.70 -2.51 -2.13
C ASP A 251 -0.13 -3.73 -2.56
N ALA A 252 -0.94 -4.25 -1.63
CA ALA A 252 -1.80 -5.40 -1.86
C ALA A 252 -3.26 -4.99 -1.70
N LYS A 253 -4.10 -5.42 -2.64
CA LYS A 253 -5.54 -5.15 -2.67
C LYS A 253 -6.29 -6.44 -2.90
N LYS A 254 -7.41 -6.62 -2.22
CA LYS A 254 -8.32 -7.74 -2.44
C LYS A 254 -9.76 -7.29 -2.24
N GLU A 255 -10.61 -7.69 -3.16
CA GLU A 255 -12.05 -7.47 -3.09
C GLU A 255 -12.75 -8.79 -2.73
N PHE A 256 -13.83 -8.67 -1.97
CA PHE A 256 -14.63 -9.75 -1.40
C PHE A 256 -16.09 -9.49 -1.69
N GLN A 257 -16.85 -10.56 -1.84
CA GLN A 257 -18.30 -10.51 -1.95
C GLN A 257 -18.88 -11.68 -1.14
N ASP A 258 -19.87 -11.38 -0.33
CA ASP A 258 -20.58 -12.34 0.51
C ASP A 258 -22.04 -11.89 0.67
N SER A 259 -22.88 -12.74 1.21
CA SER A 259 -24.24 -12.36 1.58
C SER A 259 -24.74 -13.09 2.80
N THR A 260 -25.69 -12.47 3.50
CA THR A 260 -26.34 -13.07 4.66
C THR A 260 -27.82 -12.71 4.71
N ILE A 261 -28.53 -13.18 5.72
CA ILE A 261 -29.98 -13.00 5.86
C ILE A 261 -30.25 -11.67 6.56
N PHE A 262 -31.26 -10.93 6.10
CA PHE A 262 -31.74 -9.74 6.80
C PHE A 262 -32.59 -10.15 8.00
N GLN A 263 -32.12 -9.82 9.19
CA GLN A 263 -32.74 -10.13 10.48
C GLN A 263 -32.81 -8.89 11.38
N SER A 264 -32.89 -9.09 12.70
CA SER A 264 -32.81 -8.00 13.68
C SER A 264 -31.48 -7.24 13.58
N ALA A 265 -31.44 -6.00 14.09
CA ALA A 265 -30.23 -5.18 14.08
C ALA A 265 -29.03 -5.87 14.75
N ASP A 266 -29.26 -6.49 15.91
CA ASP A 266 -28.22 -7.21 16.67
C ASP A 266 -27.71 -8.45 15.93
N ASP A 267 -28.61 -9.25 15.35
CA ASP A 267 -28.22 -10.47 14.62
C ASP A 267 -27.44 -10.11 13.34
N CYS A 268 -27.88 -9.08 12.62
CA CYS A 268 -27.17 -8.55 11.45
C CYS A 268 -25.77 -8.05 11.85
N ALA A 269 -25.67 -7.28 12.93
CA ALA A 269 -24.39 -6.75 13.41
C ALA A 269 -23.38 -7.87 13.71
N ILE A 270 -23.80 -8.92 14.41
CA ILE A 270 -22.96 -10.07 14.74
C ILE A 270 -22.56 -10.83 13.47
N ALA A 271 -23.50 -11.07 12.56
CA ALA A 271 -23.23 -11.79 11.31
C ALA A 271 -22.22 -11.03 10.44
N ILE A 272 -22.44 -9.73 10.21
CA ILE A 272 -21.55 -8.87 9.41
C ILE A 272 -20.15 -8.82 10.03
N ALA A 273 -20.05 -8.58 11.34
CA ALA A 273 -18.75 -8.50 12.01
C ALA A 273 -17.96 -9.81 11.92
N ASN A 274 -18.63 -10.97 11.98
CA ASN A 274 -18.00 -12.27 11.80
C ASN A 274 -17.54 -12.52 10.36
N ILE A 275 -18.33 -12.11 9.36
CA ILE A 275 -17.96 -12.19 7.93
C ILE A 275 -16.70 -11.34 7.68
N ILE A 276 -16.70 -10.08 8.11
CA ILE A 276 -15.55 -9.18 8.00
C ILE A 276 -14.32 -9.79 8.65
N ARG A 277 -14.46 -10.26 9.90
CA ARG A 277 -13.37 -10.89 10.64
C ARG A 277 -12.82 -12.11 9.91
N HIS A 278 -13.67 -12.97 9.36
CA HIS A 278 -13.27 -14.17 8.65
C HIS A 278 -12.43 -13.84 7.41
N HIS A 279 -12.99 -13.05 6.49
CA HIS A 279 -12.33 -12.67 5.23
C HIS A 279 -11.01 -11.95 5.48
N GLU A 280 -10.99 -10.99 6.40
CA GLU A 280 -9.77 -10.25 6.66
C GLU A 280 -8.70 -11.09 7.38
N THR A 281 -9.09 -12.10 8.16
CA THR A 281 -8.15 -13.04 8.81
C THR A 281 -7.57 -14.01 7.80
N GLU A 282 -8.41 -14.57 6.94
CA GLU A 282 -7.98 -15.44 5.84
C GLU A 282 -7.02 -14.69 4.92
N TYR A 283 -7.33 -13.43 4.57
CA TYR A 283 -6.48 -12.63 3.71
C TYR A 283 -5.10 -12.36 4.31
N LEU A 284 -5.03 -12.01 5.60
CA LEU A 284 -3.74 -11.85 6.28
C LEU A 284 -2.94 -13.16 6.29
N GLY A 285 -3.58 -14.29 6.61
CA GLY A 285 -2.93 -15.60 6.56
C GLY A 285 -2.42 -15.96 5.15
N ALA A 286 -3.21 -15.64 4.12
CA ALA A 286 -2.81 -15.84 2.72
C ALA A 286 -1.59 -14.97 2.34
N LEU A 287 -1.55 -13.71 2.81
CA LEU A 287 -0.40 -12.82 2.61
C LEU A 287 0.86 -13.38 3.29
N GLU A 288 0.78 -13.84 4.54
CA GLU A 288 1.91 -14.44 5.26
C GLU A 288 2.45 -15.68 4.54
N VAL A 289 1.55 -16.56 4.08
CA VAL A 289 1.93 -17.75 3.31
C VAL A 289 2.54 -17.37 1.96
N ALA A 290 2.01 -16.37 1.26
CA ALA A 290 2.59 -15.90 0.02
C ALA A 290 4.01 -15.36 0.23
N TYR A 291 4.20 -14.49 1.22
CA TYR A 291 5.49 -13.86 1.52
C TYR A 291 6.54 -14.85 2.00
N SER A 292 6.16 -15.87 2.77
CA SER A 292 7.09 -16.94 3.17
C SER A 292 7.58 -17.79 1.99
N LYS A 293 6.79 -17.93 0.92
CA LYS A 293 7.12 -18.73 -0.27
C LYS A 293 7.91 -17.96 -1.34
N LEU A 294 7.82 -16.62 -1.37
CA LEU A 294 8.50 -15.78 -2.38
C LEU A 294 10.03 -16.02 -2.50
N PRO A 295 10.80 -16.14 -1.40
CA PRO A 295 12.25 -16.34 -1.48
C PRO A 295 12.69 -17.65 -2.14
N ASP A 296 11.92 -18.72 -1.95
CA ASP A 296 12.31 -20.06 -2.36
C ASP A 296 11.79 -20.45 -3.75
N ASN A 297 10.75 -19.74 -4.23
CA ASN A 297 10.15 -19.94 -5.55
C ASN A 297 10.56 -18.79 -6.50
N THR A 298 9.79 -17.71 -6.52
CA THR A 298 9.90 -16.63 -7.52
C THR A 298 11.27 -15.97 -7.57
N PHE A 299 11.87 -15.61 -6.42
CA PHE A 299 13.18 -14.94 -6.44
C PHE A 299 14.32 -15.86 -6.84
N LYS A 300 14.20 -17.16 -6.56
CA LYS A 300 15.19 -18.15 -6.95
C LYS A 300 15.22 -18.37 -8.46
N ASP A 301 14.05 -18.32 -9.10
CA ASP A 301 13.91 -18.43 -10.55
C ASP A 301 14.42 -17.17 -11.26
N LEU A 302 14.21 -15.99 -10.66
CA LEU A 302 14.78 -14.74 -11.18
C LEU A 302 16.32 -14.73 -11.08
N ARG A 303 16.86 -15.07 -9.90
CA ARG A 303 18.30 -15.13 -9.68
C ARG A 303 18.66 -16.16 -8.61
N ARG A 304 19.44 -17.15 -9.01
CA ARG A 304 19.99 -18.13 -8.09
C ARG A 304 21.07 -17.49 -7.21
N LYS A 305 21.08 -17.83 -5.92
CA LYS A 305 22.15 -17.48 -4.96
C LYS A 305 23.53 -17.96 -5.42
N LEU A 306 23.57 -19.11 -6.09
CA LEU A 306 24.79 -19.68 -6.69
C LEU A 306 24.49 -20.20 -8.10
N PRO A 307 25.50 -20.20 -9.00
CA PRO A 307 25.43 -20.92 -10.26
C PRO A 307 24.99 -22.38 -10.09
N VAL A 308 24.60 -23.03 -11.17
CA VAL A 308 24.18 -24.46 -11.16
C VAL A 308 25.25 -25.36 -10.54
N THR A 309 26.53 -25.02 -10.76
CA THR A 309 27.70 -25.69 -10.20
C THR A 309 27.81 -25.63 -8.68
N ARG A 310 27.01 -24.78 -8.01
CA ARG A 310 27.09 -24.50 -6.56
C ARG A 310 28.46 -23.98 -6.11
N THR A 311 29.21 -23.39 -7.03
CA THR A 311 30.50 -22.75 -6.76
C THR A 311 30.48 -21.31 -7.25
N LEU A 312 31.26 -20.43 -6.60
CA LEU A 312 31.43 -19.06 -7.07
C LEU A 312 32.10 -19.07 -8.45
N PHE A 313 31.73 -18.10 -9.28
CA PHE A 313 32.32 -17.98 -10.61
C PHE A 313 33.82 -17.66 -10.48
N PRO A 314 34.71 -18.48 -11.07
CA PRO A 314 36.15 -18.30 -10.93
C PRO A 314 36.66 -17.22 -11.90
N TRP A 315 36.51 -15.95 -11.51
CA TRP A 315 36.92 -14.78 -12.31
C TRP A 315 38.39 -14.79 -12.75
N GLN A 316 39.26 -15.47 -12.02
CA GLN A 316 40.70 -15.55 -12.32
C GLN A 316 41.02 -16.51 -13.48
N ASN A 317 40.13 -17.46 -13.79
CA ASN A 317 40.33 -18.49 -14.82
C ASN A 317 39.20 -18.49 -15.85
N THR A 318 38.78 -17.32 -16.32
CA THR A 318 37.72 -17.17 -17.33
C THR A 318 38.05 -17.87 -18.65
N LEU A 319 39.34 -18.00 -18.99
CA LEU A 319 39.82 -18.69 -20.20
C LEU A 319 39.53 -20.20 -20.21
N GLN A 320 39.24 -20.82 -19.05
CA GLN A 320 38.84 -22.23 -18.98
C GLN A 320 37.41 -22.46 -19.47
N PHE A 321 36.59 -21.40 -19.55
CA PHE A 321 35.22 -21.41 -20.07
C PHE A 321 35.20 -20.88 -21.50
N SER A 322 35.96 -21.49 -22.40
CA SER A 322 35.83 -21.20 -23.84
C SER A 322 34.53 -21.80 -24.35
N LEU A 323 33.47 -20.98 -24.37
CA LEU A 323 32.16 -21.34 -24.93
C LEU A 323 32.28 -21.88 -26.36
N THR A 324 33.26 -21.40 -27.12
CA THR A 324 33.58 -21.87 -28.48
C THR A 324 33.79 -23.39 -28.53
N ARG A 325 34.51 -23.95 -27.55
CA ARG A 325 34.87 -25.39 -27.56
C ARG A 325 33.71 -26.30 -27.15
N GLU A 326 32.77 -25.79 -26.36
CA GLU A 326 31.54 -26.51 -25.97
C GLU A 326 30.47 -26.40 -27.06
N VAL A 327 30.32 -25.22 -27.67
CA VAL A 327 29.39 -25.00 -28.80
C VAL A 327 29.83 -25.78 -30.04
N GLU A 328 31.12 -25.82 -30.37
CA GLU A 328 31.65 -26.66 -31.47
C GLU A 328 31.42 -28.16 -31.25
N LYS A 329 31.41 -28.59 -29.98
CA LYS A 329 31.19 -29.97 -29.58
C LYS A 329 29.71 -30.35 -29.62
N GLU A 330 28.82 -29.48 -29.17
CA GLU A 330 27.36 -29.68 -29.19
C GLU A 330 26.76 -29.51 -30.60
N LEU A 331 27.29 -28.59 -31.41
CA LEU A 331 26.88 -28.42 -32.82
C LEU A 331 27.58 -29.39 -33.78
N GLY A 332 28.45 -30.28 -33.29
CA GLY A 332 29.12 -31.29 -34.12
C GLY A 332 30.08 -30.73 -35.17
N LEU A 333 30.53 -29.47 -35.01
CA LEU A 333 31.43 -28.79 -35.96
C LEU A 333 32.91 -29.22 -35.82
N GLY A 334 33.19 -30.14 -34.90
CA GLY A 334 34.52 -30.73 -34.69
C GLY A 334 34.93 -31.73 -35.78
N ASN A 335 34.97 -31.31 -37.06
CA ASN A 335 35.88 -31.82 -38.10
C ASN A 335 35.62 -31.13 -39.44
N SER A 336 36.09 -29.90 -39.61
CA SER A 336 36.55 -29.46 -40.92
C SER A 336 37.72 -28.51 -40.79
N ARG A 337 38.87 -28.93 -41.32
CA ARG A 337 40.06 -28.09 -41.45
C ARG A 337 39.79 -27.03 -42.51
N ASN A 338 40.24 -25.81 -42.21
CA ASN A 338 40.41 -24.63 -43.07
C ASN A 338 39.26 -23.60 -43.04
N GLY A 339 39.55 -22.43 -42.46
CA GLY A 339 38.75 -21.22 -42.61
C GLY A 339 38.71 -20.39 -41.33
N ALA A 340 39.63 -19.42 -41.21
CA ALA A 340 39.68 -18.49 -40.09
C ALA A 340 38.44 -17.58 -40.06
N PHE A 341 37.66 -17.63 -38.97
CA PHE A 341 36.81 -16.52 -38.53
C PHE A 341 36.85 -16.45 -36.99
N GLY A 342 37.90 -15.80 -36.47
CA GLY A 342 38.02 -15.51 -35.05
C GLY A 342 37.25 -14.23 -34.71
N LEU A 343 36.03 -14.35 -34.18
CA LEU A 343 35.37 -13.24 -33.52
C LEU A 343 36.04 -13.00 -32.16
N LYS A 344 36.97 -12.05 -32.10
CA LYS A 344 37.63 -11.63 -30.86
C LYS A 344 36.69 -10.70 -30.08
N ILE A 345 35.93 -11.23 -29.13
CA ILE A 345 35.23 -10.41 -28.14
C ILE A 345 36.24 -10.01 -27.06
N HIS A 346 36.68 -8.75 -27.09
CA HIS A 346 37.58 -8.18 -26.09
C HIS A 346 36.76 -7.62 -24.92
N LEU A 347 36.61 -8.39 -23.84
CA LEU A 347 36.09 -7.86 -22.58
C LEU A 347 37.24 -7.24 -21.79
N LYS A 348 37.38 -5.91 -21.87
CA LYS A 348 38.31 -5.16 -21.01
C LYS A 348 37.84 -5.26 -19.55
N SER A 349 38.61 -5.93 -18.69
CA SER A 349 38.40 -5.91 -17.26
C SER A 349 38.95 -4.61 -16.67
N ASN A 350 38.08 -3.74 -16.17
CA ASN A 350 38.45 -2.58 -15.37
C ASN A 350 38.09 -2.85 -13.90
N VAL A 351 38.91 -2.29 -13.00
CA VAL A 351 39.08 -2.54 -11.56
C VAL A 351 37.86 -2.20 -10.67
N GLN A 352 36.62 -2.24 -11.18
CA GLN A 352 35.40 -1.95 -10.40
C GLN A 352 34.75 -3.18 -9.72
N GLN A 353 35.26 -4.41 -9.94
CA GLN A 353 34.52 -5.64 -9.66
C GLN A 353 34.38 -6.04 -8.18
N THR A 354 35.29 -5.61 -7.29
CA THR A 354 35.15 -5.85 -5.84
C THR A 354 34.00 -5.04 -5.21
N SER A 355 33.65 -3.89 -5.79
CA SER A 355 32.47 -3.10 -5.38
C SER A 355 31.15 -3.79 -5.73
N ILE A 356 31.12 -4.51 -6.85
CA ILE A 356 29.94 -5.24 -7.34
C ILE A 356 29.64 -6.42 -6.42
N TYR A 357 30.67 -7.14 -5.96
CA TYR A 357 30.51 -8.29 -5.06
C TYR A 357 29.98 -7.90 -3.67
N LYS A 358 30.48 -6.80 -3.08
CA LYS A 358 29.94 -6.26 -1.80
C LYS A 358 28.51 -5.73 -1.96
N ARG A 359 28.18 -5.08 -3.08
CA ARG A 359 26.80 -4.65 -3.41
C ARG A 359 25.85 -5.84 -3.57
N GLN A 360 26.30 -6.95 -4.16
CA GLN A 360 25.45 -8.12 -4.42
C GLN A 360 25.03 -8.87 -3.17
N LYS A 361 25.94 -9.09 -2.21
CA LYS A 361 25.60 -9.72 -0.92
C LYS A 361 24.70 -8.83 -0.06
N LYS A 362 24.90 -7.50 -0.14
CA LYS A 362 24.08 -6.49 0.53
C LYS A 362 22.64 -6.51 0.01
N ASN A 363 22.43 -6.52 -1.31
CA ASN A 363 21.09 -6.54 -1.91
C ASN A 363 20.27 -7.82 -1.61
N GLU A 364 20.90 -8.98 -1.45
CA GLU A 364 20.18 -10.23 -1.08
C GLU A 364 19.77 -10.27 0.39
N CYS A 365 20.62 -9.77 1.30
CA CYS A 365 20.25 -9.59 2.70
C CYS A 365 19.15 -8.55 2.86
N ILE A 366 19.19 -7.46 2.08
CA ILE A 366 18.15 -6.44 2.02
C ILE A 366 16.83 -7.10 1.63
N ASN A 367 16.75 -7.83 0.51
CA ASN A 367 15.46 -8.39 0.08
C ASN A 367 14.80 -9.33 1.12
N ARG A 368 15.57 -10.22 1.78
CA ARG A 368 14.97 -11.11 2.79
C ARG A 368 14.63 -10.39 4.09
N ALA A 369 15.48 -9.46 4.54
CA ALA A 369 15.23 -8.67 5.73
C ALA A 369 14.05 -7.72 5.53
N SER A 370 13.98 -7.03 4.38
CA SER A 370 12.86 -6.16 4.00
C SER A 370 11.53 -6.90 3.93
N LEU A 371 11.48 -8.12 3.37
CA LEU A 371 10.24 -8.91 3.35
C LEU A 371 9.81 -9.36 4.73
N GLN A 372 10.77 -9.73 5.60
CA GLN A 372 10.46 -10.08 6.98
C GLN A 372 9.99 -8.85 7.77
N VAL A 373 10.61 -7.68 7.53
CA VAL A 373 10.18 -6.41 8.13
C VAL A 373 8.78 -6.04 7.66
N ILE A 374 8.48 -6.18 6.37
CA ILE A 374 7.12 -5.97 5.83
C ILE A 374 6.13 -6.91 6.52
N SER A 375 6.41 -8.22 6.59
CA SER A 375 5.55 -9.18 7.30
C SER A 375 5.36 -8.83 8.80
N ASN A 376 6.43 -8.39 9.47
CA ASN A 376 6.36 -7.95 10.87
C ASN A 376 5.56 -6.64 11.04
N VAL A 377 5.65 -5.73 10.05
CA VAL A 377 4.87 -4.50 10.03
C VAL A 377 3.40 -4.85 9.89
N LEU A 378 3.04 -5.75 8.97
CA LEU A 378 1.66 -6.21 8.76
C LEU A 378 1.05 -6.82 10.03
N THR A 379 1.74 -7.77 10.66
CA THR A 379 1.30 -8.40 11.92
C THR A 379 1.25 -7.45 13.11
N SER A 380 1.95 -6.33 13.04
CA SER A 380 1.88 -5.30 14.07
C SER A 380 0.80 -4.25 13.82
N VAL A 381 0.28 -4.17 12.59
CA VAL A 381 -0.92 -3.39 12.27
C VAL A 381 -2.16 -4.18 12.65
N LYS A 382 -2.16 -5.50 12.40
CA LYS A 382 -3.26 -6.41 12.75
C LYS A 382 -2.76 -7.66 13.49
N ASP A 383 -3.23 -7.87 14.72
CA ASP A 383 -2.97 -9.05 15.53
C ASP A 383 -4.13 -10.04 15.45
N VAL A 384 -3.84 -11.27 15.05
CA VAL A 384 -4.83 -12.37 14.94
C VAL A 384 -4.76 -13.28 16.18
N ARG A 385 -3.78 -13.09 17.09
CA ARG A 385 -3.64 -13.96 18.25
C ARG A 385 -4.73 -13.68 19.29
N PRO A 386 -5.45 -14.72 19.77
CA PRO A 386 -6.39 -14.55 20.87
C PRO A 386 -5.65 -14.02 22.11
N LYS A 387 -6.25 -13.05 22.81
CA LYS A 387 -5.65 -12.32 23.96
C LYS A 387 -5.24 -13.20 25.18
N GLY A 388 -5.25 -14.54 25.07
CA GLY A 388 -4.86 -15.50 26.12
C GLY A 388 -3.43 -16.06 26.02
N THR A 389 -2.68 -15.82 24.93
CA THR A 389 -1.29 -16.28 24.77
C THR A 389 -0.34 -15.09 24.65
N ARG A 390 -0.25 -14.27 25.70
CA ARG A 390 0.85 -13.32 25.85
C ARG A 390 2.06 -14.05 26.44
N ASP A 391 2.91 -14.60 25.60
CA ASP A 391 4.31 -14.76 25.99
C ASP A 391 4.92 -13.36 26.09
N SER A 392 5.34 -13.01 27.30
CA SER A 392 6.10 -11.81 27.63
C SER A 392 7.47 -11.86 26.97
N SER A 393 7.54 -11.60 25.67
CA SER A 393 8.76 -11.19 24.98
C SER A 393 8.59 -9.76 24.49
N SER A 394 8.55 -8.85 25.46
CA SER A 394 8.83 -7.43 25.22
C SER A 394 10.19 -7.32 24.54
N PHE A 395 10.20 -6.65 23.39
CA PHE A 395 11.40 -6.23 22.67
C PHE A 395 12.35 -5.49 23.64
N ARG A 396 13.37 -6.18 24.15
CA ARG A 396 14.60 -5.53 24.58
C ARG A 396 15.42 -5.33 23.31
N SER A 397 15.67 -4.08 22.96
CA SER A 397 16.76 -3.69 22.07
C SER A 397 18.05 -4.28 22.66
N SER A 398 18.53 -5.37 22.06
CA SER A 398 19.85 -5.89 22.37
C SER A 398 20.89 -4.90 21.88
N ASP A 399 21.73 -4.50 22.82
CA ASP A 399 22.86 -3.60 22.65
C ASP A 399 23.66 -3.91 21.39
N LYS A 400 23.89 -2.87 20.58
CA LYS A 400 24.92 -2.87 19.54
C LYS A 400 26.28 -2.96 20.25
N GLN A 401 26.87 -4.16 20.30
CA GLN A 401 28.33 -4.26 20.45
C GLN A 401 28.99 -3.85 19.11
N PRO A 402 29.94 -2.90 19.12
CA PRO A 402 30.68 -2.54 17.93
C PRO A 402 31.73 -3.63 17.63
N PHE A 403 31.68 -4.19 16.43
CA PHE A 403 32.80 -4.96 15.89
C PHE A 403 33.88 -3.97 15.45
N LEU A 404 35.04 -4.06 16.11
CA LEU A 404 36.35 -3.61 15.62
C LEU A 404 36.76 -4.37 14.35
#